data_AF-A0ABD5V907-F1
#
_entry.id   AF-A0ABD5V907-F1
#
_cell.length_a   1.000
_cell.length_b   1.000
_cell.length_c   1.000
_cell.angle_alpha   90.00
_cell.angle_beta   90.00
_cell.angle_gamma   90.00
#
_symmetry.space_group_name_H-M   'P 1'
#
loop_
_entity.id
_entity.type
_entity.pdbx_description
1 polymer ?
#
loop_
_entity_poly.entity_id
_entity_poly.type
_entity_poly.pdbx_seq_one_letter_code
_entity_poly.pdbx_strand_id
1 'polypeptide(L)'
;MSDARYGARIDGGTFYLAREGDRVEVGPMDTIVEHIGGETYTLEYTSRQSAVSWLATDADDTITLDVRQELEQWEYTDAFVEDVKRSPPDEEASEGARARTRVFADLVTDIWDSKGNLDG
;
A
#
# COMPACT_ATOMS: atom_id res chain seq x y z
N MET A 1 -7.87 -17.59 17.68
CA MET A 1 -7.39 -17.91 16.32
C MET A 1 -6.49 -16.76 15.93
N SER A 2 -5.24 -17.02 15.58
CA SER A 2 -4.24 -15.97 15.35
C SER A 2 -4.69 -15.12 14.17
N ASP A 3 -4.98 -13.84 14.41
CA ASP A 3 -5.24 -12.79 13.41
C ASP A 3 -3.92 -12.43 12.71
N ALA A 4 -3.23 -13.44 12.17
CA ALA A 4 -1.89 -13.27 11.62
C ALA A 4 -1.99 -12.44 10.35
N ARG A 5 -1.59 -11.17 10.47
CA ARG A 5 -1.48 -10.22 9.37
C ARG A 5 -0.51 -10.75 8.31
N TYR A 6 -0.74 -10.37 7.06
CA TYR A 6 0.23 -10.59 6.00
C TYR A 6 1.31 -9.51 6.12
N GLY A 7 2.57 -9.92 6.06
CA GLY A 7 3.69 -9.00 5.90
C GLY A 7 4.07 -8.86 4.44
N ALA A 8 4.81 -7.80 4.13
CA ALA A 8 5.46 -7.65 2.84
C ALA A 8 6.67 -8.59 2.72
N ARG A 9 6.83 -9.21 1.55
CA ARG A 9 8.01 -9.98 1.19
C ARG A 9 8.42 -9.64 -0.24
N ILE A 10 9.69 -9.30 -0.42
CA ILE A 10 10.28 -9.01 -1.73
C ILE A 10 11.20 -10.15 -2.12
N ASP A 11 10.99 -10.68 -3.32
CA ASP A 11 11.73 -11.79 -3.89
C ASP A 11 11.94 -11.52 -5.38
N GLY A 12 13.18 -11.41 -5.83
CA GLY A 12 13.50 -11.09 -7.22
C GLY A 12 12.99 -9.72 -7.72
N GLY A 13 12.66 -8.79 -6.83
CA GLY A 13 12.06 -7.48 -7.18
C GLY A 13 10.53 -7.51 -7.26
N THR A 14 9.91 -8.67 -7.11
CA THR A 14 8.45 -8.82 -7.04
C THR A 14 8.00 -8.72 -5.58
N PHE A 15 6.93 -7.96 -5.36
CA PHE A 15 6.29 -7.75 -4.07
C PHE A 15 5.23 -8.83 -3.83
N TYR A 16 5.27 -9.40 -2.64
CA TYR A 16 4.35 -10.45 -2.19
C TYR A 16 3.76 -10.10 -0.83
N LEU A 17 2.49 -10.44 -0.66
CA LEU A 17 1.84 -10.46 0.65
C LEU A 17 1.96 -11.87 1.20
N ALA A 18 2.66 -12.05 2.32
CA ALA A 18 2.98 -13.37 2.85
C ALA A 18 2.62 -13.50 4.33
N ARG A 19 2.12 -14.68 4.69
CA ARG A 19 2.00 -15.15 6.07
C ARG A 19 2.34 -16.63 6.15
N GLU A 20 2.28 -17.21 7.34
CA GLU A 20 2.53 -18.63 7.51
C GLU A 20 1.56 -19.47 6.66
N GLY A 21 2.09 -20.13 5.62
CA GLY A 21 1.35 -21.03 4.75
C GLY A 21 0.59 -20.37 3.58
N ASP A 22 0.63 -19.05 3.42
CA ASP A 22 0.00 -18.37 2.28
C ASP A 22 0.88 -17.23 1.74
N ARG A 23 0.94 -17.11 0.41
CA ARG A 23 1.72 -16.09 -0.29
C ARG A 23 0.95 -15.65 -1.53
N VAL A 24 0.70 -14.35 -1.63
CA VAL A 24 0.03 -13.72 -2.76
C VAL A 24 1.03 -12.88 -3.52
N GLU A 25 1.22 -13.20 -4.80
CA GLU A 25 1.94 -12.31 -5.70
C GLU A 25 1.10 -11.09 -6.03
N VAL A 26 1.66 -9.91 -5.82
CA VAL A 26 1.05 -8.63 -6.19
C VAL A 26 1.60 -8.18 -7.55
N GLY A 27 2.92 -8.11 -7.68
CA GLY A 27 3.61 -7.68 -8.90
C GLY A 27 4.96 -7.01 -8.63
N PRO A 28 5.66 -6.51 -9.67
CA PRO A 28 6.96 -5.86 -9.52
C PRO A 28 6.87 -4.62 -8.62
N MET A 29 7.79 -4.49 -7.67
CA MET A 29 7.79 -3.37 -6.72
C MET A 29 7.91 -2.02 -7.42
N ASP A 30 8.76 -1.92 -8.44
CA ASP A 30 8.93 -0.68 -9.21
C ASP A 30 7.63 -0.26 -9.90
N THR A 31 6.87 -1.23 -10.43
CA THR A 31 5.56 -0.94 -11.05
C THR A 31 4.52 -0.50 -10.02
N ILE A 32 4.53 -1.05 -8.81
CA ILE A 32 3.67 -0.59 -7.72
C ILE A 32 3.97 0.88 -7.40
N VAL A 33 5.25 1.20 -7.21
CA VAL A 33 5.73 2.57 -6.89
C VAL A 33 5.35 3.55 -8.02
N GLU A 34 5.53 3.15 -9.28
CA GLU A 34 5.11 3.94 -10.44
C GLU A 34 3.60 4.20 -10.46
N HIS A 35 2.78 3.20 -10.11
CA HIS A 35 1.32 3.36 -10.05
C HIS A 35 0.86 4.29 -8.91
N ILE A 36 1.55 4.26 -7.76
CA ILE A 36 1.27 5.14 -6.62
C ILE A 36 1.61 6.60 -6.92
N GLY A 37 2.54 6.86 -7.84
CA GLY A 37 2.94 8.21 -8.24
C GLY A 37 4.39 8.57 -7.95
N GLY A 38 5.23 7.60 -7.54
CA GLY A 38 6.66 7.77 -7.32
C GLY A 38 7.15 7.23 -5.98
N GLU A 39 8.43 7.47 -5.68
CA GLU A 39 9.10 6.97 -4.45
C GLU A 39 8.61 7.66 -3.18
N THR A 40 7.95 8.81 -3.31
CA THR A 40 7.46 9.61 -2.20
C THR A 40 5.97 9.89 -2.37
N TYR A 41 5.21 9.70 -1.30
CA TYR A 41 3.79 10.04 -1.24
C TYR A 41 3.55 11.10 -0.16
N THR A 42 2.89 12.20 -0.50
CA THR A 42 2.68 13.33 0.41
C THR A 42 1.22 13.37 0.86
N LEU A 43 1.01 13.28 2.17
CA LEU A 43 -0.28 13.48 2.81
C LEU A 43 -0.39 14.92 3.31
N GLU A 44 -1.44 15.61 2.89
CA GLU A 44 -1.77 16.96 3.36
C GLU A 44 -2.73 16.86 4.55
N TYR A 45 -2.32 17.40 5.70
CA TYR A 45 -3.17 17.50 6.88
C TYR A 45 -3.66 18.94 7.05
N THR A 46 -4.85 19.09 7.64
CA THR A 46 -5.25 20.41 8.15
C THR A 46 -4.49 20.72 9.44
N SER A 47 -4.26 21.99 9.77
CA SER A 47 -3.52 22.40 10.97
C SER A 47 -4.13 21.89 12.29
N ARG A 48 -5.40 21.45 12.30
CA ARG A 48 -6.01 20.74 13.45
C ARG A 48 -5.60 19.27 13.54
N GLN A 49 -5.40 18.62 12.40
CA GLN A 49 -5.01 17.22 12.31
C GLN A 49 -3.50 17.05 12.56
N SER A 50 -2.65 17.97 12.08
CA SER A 50 -1.21 17.97 12.40
C SER A 50 -0.91 18.00 13.90
N ALA A 51 -1.76 18.67 14.69
CA ALA A 51 -1.59 18.76 16.14
C ALA A 51 -1.80 17.43 16.90
N VAL A 52 -2.43 16.43 16.27
CA VAL A 52 -2.69 15.09 16.81
C VAL A 52 -1.93 13.98 16.07
N SER A 53 -1.23 14.32 14.99
CA SER A 53 -0.53 13.34 14.15
C SER A 53 0.60 12.64 14.92
N TRP A 54 0.48 11.31 14.96
CA TRP A 54 1.42 10.34 15.55
C TRP A 54 2.79 10.27 14.86
N LEU A 55 2.98 11.06 13.80
CA LEU A 55 4.23 11.27 13.06
C LEU A 55 4.45 12.79 13.00
N ALA A 56 5.68 13.24 13.23
CA ALA A 56 6.04 14.65 13.17
C ALA A 56 5.73 15.20 11.77
N THR A 57 4.73 16.08 11.68
CA THR A 57 4.42 16.82 10.45
C THR A 57 5.52 17.84 10.21
N ASP A 58 5.92 18.02 8.96
CA ASP A 58 6.83 19.09 8.57
C ASP A 58 6.19 20.48 8.76
N ALA A 59 6.99 21.54 8.58
CA ALA A 59 6.57 22.93 8.77
C ALA A 59 5.36 23.36 7.92
N ASP A 60 5.03 22.59 6.87
CA ASP A 60 3.92 22.82 5.95
C ASP A 60 2.67 21.98 6.28
N ASP A 61 2.53 21.41 7.49
CA ASP A 61 1.40 20.55 7.87
C ASP A 61 1.24 19.30 6.96
N THR A 62 2.36 18.82 6.39
CA THR A 62 2.39 17.63 5.52
C THR A 62 3.22 16.51 6.12
N ILE A 63 2.95 15.28 5.70
CA ILE A 63 3.79 14.11 5.97
C ILE A 63 4.22 13.52 4.63
N THR A 64 5.52 13.46 4.38
CA THR A 64 6.09 12.74 3.25
C THR A 64 6.48 11.34 3.68
N LEU A 65 5.92 10.35 2.99
CA LEU A 65 6.16 8.94 3.21
C LEU A 65 7.07 8.40 2.10
N ASP A 66 8.06 7.60 2.46
CA ASP A 66 8.77 6.75 1.49
C ASP A 66 7.88 5.55 1.16
N VAL A 67 7.42 5.50 -0.09
CA VAL A 67 6.42 4.52 -0.55
C VAL A 67 6.94 3.10 -0.36
N ARG A 68 8.21 2.85 -0.70
CA ARG A 68 8.77 1.51 -0.63
C ARG A 68 8.90 1.06 0.82
N GLN A 69 9.45 1.95 1.65
CA GLN A 69 9.61 1.68 3.07
C GLN A 69 8.26 1.43 3.77
N GLU A 70 7.24 2.24 3.49
CA GLU A 70 5.92 2.06 4.12
C GLU A 70 5.25 0.75 3.70
N LEU A 71 5.29 0.42 2.41
CA LEU A 71 4.75 -0.85 1.92
C LEU A 71 5.46 -2.06 2.54
N GLU A 72 6.77 -1.96 2.81
CA GLU A 72 7.53 -3.03 3.45
C GLU A 72 7.21 -3.20 4.94
N GLN A 73 6.92 -2.11 5.64
CA GLN A 73 6.65 -2.11 7.07
C GLN A 73 5.18 -2.41 7.40
N TRP A 74 4.27 -2.26 6.44
CA TRP A 74 2.85 -2.38 6.69
C TRP A 74 2.41 -3.84 6.88
N GLU A 75 1.62 -4.06 7.92
CA GLU A 75 0.87 -5.28 8.15
C GLU A 75 -0.52 -5.23 7.47
N TYR A 76 -0.76 -6.15 6.55
CA TYR A 76 -1.97 -6.21 5.74
C TYR A 76 -3.01 -7.16 6.35
N THR A 77 -4.26 -6.71 6.37
CA THR A 77 -5.39 -7.50 6.90
C THR A 77 -5.84 -8.57 5.90
N ASP A 78 -6.44 -9.66 6.39
CA ASP A 78 -7.05 -10.66 5.51
C ASP A 78 -8.05 -10.06 4.53
N ALA A 79 -8.92 -9.14 4.98
CA ALA A 79 -9.91 -8.50 4.11
C ALA A 79 -9.24 -7.78 2.93
N PHE A 80 -8.19 -7.00 3.21
CA PHE A 80 -7.40 -6.32 2.18
C PHE A 80 -6.77 -7.32 1.20
N VAL A 81 -6.13 -8.38 1.71
CA VAL A 81 -5.48 -9.38 0.85
C VAL A 81 -6.50 -10.13 0.00
N GLU A 82 -7.69 -10.43 0.53
CA GLU A 82 -8.76 -11.07 -0.23
C GLU A 82 -9.29 -10.16 -1.35
N ASP A 83 -9.38 -8.84 -1.13
CA ASP A 83 -9.73 -7.89 -2.20
C ASP A 83 -8.66 -7.85 -3.30
N VAL A 84 -7.37 -7.92 -2.93
CA VAL A 84 -6.27 -8.03 -3.90
C VAL A 84 -6.32 -9.37 -4.67
N LYS A 85 -6.63 -10.49 -4.00
CA LYS A 85 -6.74 -11.83 -4.62
C LYS A 85 -7.89 -11.94 -5.61
N ARG A 86 -8.97 -11.15 -5.46
CA ARG A 86 -10.10 -11.14 -6.42
C ARG A 86 -9.69 -10.67 -7.81
N SER A 87 -8.60 -9.90 -7.92
CA SER A 87 -8.02 -9.55 -9.21
C SER A 87 -7.16 -10.69 -9.75
N PRO A 88 -7.24 -11.02 -11.05
CA PRO A 88 -6.40 -12.02 -11.66
C PRO A 88 -4.92 -11.63 -11.53
N PRO A 89 -4.00 -12.61 -11.41
CA PRO A 89 -2.57 -12.32 -11.37
C PRO A 89 -2.14 -11.65 -12.68
N ASP A 90 -1.16 -10.75 -12.59
CA ASP A 90 -0.64 -9.97 -13.72
C ASP A 90 -0.18 -10.85 -14.89
N GLU A 91 0.36 -12.05 -14.62
CA GLU A 91 0.80 -13.01 -15.65
C GLU A 91 -0.34 -13.61 -16.49
N GLU A 92 -1.55 -13.73 -15.93
CA GLU A 92 -2.73 -14.29 -16.63
C GLU A 92 -3.59 -13.21 -17.29
N ALA A 93 -3.18 -11.95 -17.16
CA ALA A 93 -3.93 -10.82 -17.64
C ALA A 93 -3.54 -10.46 -19.09
N SER A 94 -4.53 -10.36 -19.97
CA SER A 94 -4.34 -9.84 -21.33
C SER A 94 -3.71 -8.44 -21.30
N GLU A 95 -2.85 -8.12 -22.27
CA GLU A 95 -2.17 -6.82 -22.38
C GLU A 95 -3.11 -5.65 -22.08
N GLY A 96 -2.82 -4.94 -20.99
CA GLY A 96 -3.67 -3.86 -20.44
C GLY A 96 -4.18 -4.14 -19.02
N ALA A 97 -4.13 -5.38 -18.54
CA ALA A 97 -4.63 -5.77 -17.23
C ALA A 97 -3.51 -6.09 -16.23
N ARG A 98 -2.65 -5.13 -15.88
CA ARG A 98 -1.89 -5.24 -14.62
C ARG A 98 -2.81 -5.14 -13.40
N ALA A 99 -3.77 -6.06 -13.29
CA ALA A 99 -5.00 -5.89 -12.54
C ALA A 99 -4.74 -5.94 -11.04
N ARG A 100 -3.85 -6.85 -10.61
CA ARG A 100 -3.56 -7.01 -9.19
C ARG A 100 -2.60 -5.94 -8.68
N THR A 101 -1.55 -5.66 -9.44
CA THR A 101 -0.61 -4.57 -9.12
C THR A 101 -1.33 -3.23 -8.99
N ARG A 102 -2.20 -2.91 -9.95
CA ARG A 102 -2.98 -1.68 -9.94
C ARG A 102 -4.01 -1.64 -8.81
N VAL A 103 -4.78 -2.71 -8.61
CA VAL A 103 -5.76 -2.75 -7.52
C VAL A 103 -5.08 -2.61 -6.16
N PHE A 104 -3.92 -3.25 -5.98
CA PHE A 104 -3.13 -3.05 -4.77
C PHE A 104 -2.71 -1.58 -4.59
N ALA A 105 -2.14 -0.95 -5.63
CA ALA A 105 -1.74 0.44 -5.58
C ALA A 105 -2.93 1.37 -5.27
N ASP A 106 -4.07 1.19 -5.96
CA ASP A 106 -5.29 1.97 -5.77
C ASP A 106 -5.81 1.84 -4.32
N LEU A 107 -5.87 0.62 -3.78
CA LEU A 107 -6.30 0.39 -2.39
C LEU A 107 -5.35 1.00 -1.36
N VAL A 108 -4.04 0.95 -1.60
CA VAL A 108 -3.04 1.57 -0.73
C VAL A 108 -3.23 3.08 -0.70
N THR A 109 -3.33 3.71 -1.88
CA THR A 109 -3.51 5.16 -1.98
C THR A 109 -4.83 5.60 -1.35
N ASP A 110 -5.93 4.86 -1.57
CA ASP A 110 -7.23 5.16 -0.94
C ASP A 110 -7.14 5.16 0.60
N ILE A 111 -6.37 4.21 1.17
CA ILE A 111 -6.18 4.13 2.62
C ILE A 111 -5.28 5.29 3.11
N TRP A 112 -4.23 5.63 2.37
CA TRP A 112 -3.37 6.77 2.72
C TRP A 112 -4.12 8.09 2.63
N ASP A 113 -4.86 8.34 1.55
CA ASP A 113 -5.73 9.51 1.40
C ASP A 113 -6.76 9.59 2.53
N SER A 114 -7.35 8.46 2.93
CA SER A 114 -8.26 8.41 4.08
C SER A 114 -7.57 8.75 5.41
N LYS A 115 -6.28 8.43 5.56
CA LYS A 115 -5.48 8.81 6.74
C LYS A 115 -5.09 10.30 6.71
N GLY A 116 -4.93 10.90 5.54
CA GLY A 116 -4.69 12.34 5.37
C GLY A 116 -5.95 13.18 5.55
N ASN A 117 -7.11 12.62 5.23
CA ASN A 117 -8.39 13.29 5.30
C ASN A 117 -9.25 12.81 6.50
N LEU A 118 -8.78 13.05 7.73
CA LEU A 118 -9.51 12.64 8.94
C LEU A 118 -10.78 13.48 9.25
N ASP A 119 -11.23 14.35 8.32
CA ASP A 119 -12.46 15.15 8.41
C ASP A 119 -13.67 14.44 7.74
N GLY A 120 -13.80 13.12 7.95
CA GLY A 120 -14.97 12.32 7.59
C GLY A 120 -16.02 12.29 8.70
#